data_AF-A0A9D9VYL8-F1
#
_entry.id   AF-A0A9D9VYL8-F1
#
_cell.length_a   1.000
_cell.length_b   1.000
_cell.length_c   1.000
_cell.angle_alpha   90.00
_cell.angle_beta   90.00
_cell.angle_gamma   90.00
#
_symmetry.space_group_name_H-M   'P 1'
#
loop_
_entity.id
_entity.type
_entity.pdbx_description
1 polymer ?
#
loop_
_entity_poly.entity_id
_entity_poly.type
_entity_poly.pdbx_seq_one_letter_code
_entity_poly.pdbx_strand_id
1 'polypeptide(L)'
;MNSIGINTKRGTITATVLKAMHYRNNIFRVCFENGYENIFYTNVENGKWIEEDLGYTLLAELVGTQINKLLLYPVHVPKILTWQYSVLKPNYRVFGYYAYHKGNCLMFEIYNRNNKYLYTLQEIENEEWQILHSGTNTMHNINRELLEFITSSLSIQD
;
A
#
# COMPACT_ATOMS: atom_id res chain seq x y z
N MET A 1 -3.05 -9.16 -19.13
CA MET A 1 -1.73 -9.28 -18.46
C MET A 1 -0.71 -8.65 -19.39
N ASN A 2 0.23 -7.86 -18.85
CA ASN A 2 1.29 -7.25 -19.65
C ASN A 2 2.60 -7.96 -19.35
N SER A 3 3.52 -8.00 -20.31
CA SER A 3 4.88 -8.48 -20.09
C SER A 3 5.83 -7.28 -20.09
N ILE A 4 6.81 -7.30 -19.19
CA ILE A 4 7.88 -6.30 -19.11
C ILE A 4 9.23 -6.97 -19.32
N GLY A 5 10.17 -6.24 -19.94
CA GLY A 5 11.58 -6.63 -20.05
C GLY A 5 12.44 -5.82 -19.08
N ILE A 6 13.20 -6.50 -18.23
CA ILE A 6 14.07 -5.92 -17.22
C ILE A 6 15.52 -6.15 -17.64
N ASN A 7 16.20 -5.07 -18.00
CA ASN A 7 17.59 -5.12 -18.42
C ASN A 7 18.51 -5.25 -17.19
N THR A 8 19.31 -6.31 -17.16
CA THR A 8 20.33 -6.55 -16.12
C THR A 8 21.71 -6.62 -16.75
N LYS A 9 22.77 -6.63 -15.92
CA LYS A 9 24.15 -6.84 -16.40
C LYS A 9 24.33 -8.19 -17.13
N ARG A 10 23.44 -9.16 -16.91
CA ARG A 10 23.50 -10.52 -17.47
C ARG A 10 22.56 -10.72 -18.67
N GLY A 11 21.88 -9.66 -19.12
CA GLY A 11 20.89 -9.71 -20.19
C GLY A 11 19.50 -9.28 -19.72
N THR A 12 18.51 -9.45 -20.59
CA THR A 12 17.11 -9.07 -20.34
C THR A 12 16.36 -10.22 -19.71
N ILE A 13 15.72 -9.99 -18.57
CA ILE A 13 14.80 -10.92 -17.92
C ILE A 13 13.38 -10.47 -18.26
N THR A 14 12.50 -11.38 -18.68
CA THR A 14 11.09 -11.02 -18.84
C THR A 14 10.29 -11.36 -17.58
N ALA A 15 9.24 -10.57 -17.35
CA ALA A 15 8.31 -10.81 -16.26
C ALA A 15 6.88 -10.48 -16.70
N THR A 16 5.93 -11.27 -16.22
CA THR A 16 4.50 -10.98 -16.39
C THR A 16 4.04 -10.10 -15.24
N VAL A 17 3.32 -9.02 -15.55
CA VAL A 17 2.77 -8.09 -14.56
C VAL A 17 1.24 -8.13 -14.56
N LEU A 18 0.70 -8.21 -13.35
CA LEU A 18 -0.73 -8.13 -13.08
C LEU A 18 -0.96 -7.01 -12.05
N LYS A 19 -1.70 -5.98 -12.45
CA LYS A 19 -2.11 -4.93 -11.54
C LYS A 19 -3.12 -5.49 -10.53
N ALA A 20 -2.83 -5.36 -9.24
CA ALA A 20 -3.83 -5.62 -8.21
C ALA A 20 -4.89 -4.51 -8.28
N MET A 21 -6.17 -4.86 -8.14
CA MET A 21 -7.27 -3.89 -8.20
C MET A 21 -7.29 -3.02 -6.93
N HIS A 22 -6.37 -2.04 -6.88
CA HIS A 22 -6.29 -1.02 -5.86
C HIS A 22 -6.04 0.32 -6.52
N TYR A 23 -6.94 1.27 -6.28
CA TYR A 23 -6.91 2.58 -6.92
C TYR A 23 -6.13 3.63 -6.11
N ARG A 24 -5.70 3.32 -4.87
CA ARG A 24 -4.95 4.27 -4.01
C ARG A 24 -3.44 4.10 -4.07
N ASN A 25 -2.95 2.88 -4.30
CA ASN A 25 -1.53 2.59 -4.51
C ASN A 25 -1.36 1.82 -5.82
N ASN A 26 -0.28 2.10 -6.55
CA ASN A 26 0.14 1.25 -7.65
C ASN A 26 0.72 -0.03 -7.07
N ILE A 27 -0.07 -1.11 -7.08
CA ILE A 27 0.34 -2.43 -6.58
C ILE A 27 0.27 -3.43 -7.74
N PHE A 28 1.35 -4.16 -7.95
CA PHE A 28 1.50 -5.10 -9.05
C PHE A 28 2.10 -6.40 -8.55
N ARG A 29 1.46 -7.51 -8.90
CA ARG A 29 2.06 -8.84 -8.81
C ARG A 29 2.94 -9.05 -10.02
N VAL A 30 4.19 -9.44 -9.81
CA VAL A 30 5.18 -9.63 -10.87
C VAL A 30 5.72 -11.05 -10.79
N CYS A 31 5.56 -11.81 -11.88
CA CYS A 31 5.99 -13.20 -12.00
C CYS A 31 7.14 -13.27 -13.02
N PHE A 32 8.32 -13.69 -12.59
CA PHE A 32 9.53 -13.81 -13.42
C PHE A 32 9.64 -15.22 -14.02
N GLU A 33 10.32 -15.34 -15.16
CA GLU A 33 10.52 -16.63 -15.85
C GLU A 33 11.26 -17.68 -15.01
N ASN A 34 12.10 -17.25 -14.08
CA ASN A 34 12.85 -18.14 -13.19
C ASN A 34 12.01 -18.68 -12.01
N GLY A 35 10.71 -18.39 -11.97
CA GLY A 35 9.80 -18.78 -10.90
C GLY A 35 9.78 -17.85 -9.70
N TYR A 36 10.62 -16.80 -9.67
CA TYR A 36 10.50 -15.77 -8.65
C TYR A 36 9.21 -14.98 -8.84
N GLU A 37 8.55 -14.65 -7.74
CA GLU A 37 7.32 -13.89 -7.73
C GLU A 37 7.30 -12.98 -6.52
N ASN A 38 6.92 -11.71 -6.72
CA ASN A 38 6.70 -10.80 -5.61
C ASN A 38 5.62 -9.75 -5.92
N ILE A 39 5.13 -9.08 -4.88
CA ILE A 39 4.32 -7.88 -4.96
C ILE A 39 5.24 -6.66 -4.96
N PHE A 40 5.06 -5.80 -5.96
CA PHE A 40 5.74 -4.53 -6.09
C PHE A 40 4.75 -3.39 -5.95
N TYR A 41 5.08 -2.37 -5.16
CA TYR A 41 4.22 -1.22 -4.99
C TYR A 41 4.98 0.08 -4.78
N THR A 42 4.34 1.21 -5.08
CA THR A 42 4.90 2.53 -4.81
C THR A 42 4.69 2.92 -3.36
N ASN A 43 5.74 3.41 -2.70
CA ASN A 43 5.60 4.15 -1.44
C ASN A 43 4.75 5.41 -1.68
N VAL A 44 3.74 5.62 -0.85
CA VAL A 44 2.79 6.74 -0.99
C VAL A 44 3.37 8.11 -0.63
N GLU A 45 4.46 8.18 0.14
CA GLU A 45 5.10 9.44 0.56
C GLU A 45 6.15 9.93 -0.44
N ASN A 46 6.80 9.02 -1.17
CA ASN A 46 7.95 9.38 -2.02
C ASN A 46 7.91 8.78 -3.44
N GLY A 47 6.94 7.93 -3.76
CA GLY A 47 6.75 7.34 -5.09
C GLY A 47 7.76 6.26 -5.47
N LYS A 48 8.75 5.95 -4.63
CA LYS A 48 9.73 4.89 -4.91
C LYS A 48 9.08 3.52 -4.85
N TRP A 49 9.52 2.63 -5.73
CA TRP A 49 9.05 1.26 -5.77
C TRP A 49 9.66 0.42 -4.66
N ILE A 50 8.81 -0.42 -4.07
CA ILE A 50 9.09 -1.33 -2.98
C ILE A 50 8.73 -2.74 -3.44
N GLU A 51 9.60 -3.68 -3.11
CA GLU A 51 9.33 -5.12 -3.13
C GLU A 51 8.81 -5.54 -1.76
N GLU A 52 7.67 -6.22 -1.68
CA GLU A 52 6.95 -6.41 -0.42
C GLU A 52 7.79 -7.08 0.68
N ASP A 53 8.57 -8.11 0.32
CA ASP A 53 9.35 -8.87 1.30
C ASP A 53 10.71 -8.25 1.63
N LEU A 54 11.25 -7.42 0.71
CA LEU A 54 12.65 -6.95 0.77
C LEU A 54 12.79 -5.43 0.90
N GLY A 55 11.73 -4.66 0.74
CA GLY A 55 11.77 -3.21 0.81
C GLY A 55 12.31 -2.57 -0.47
N TYR A 56 13.17 -1.56 -0.31
CA TYR A 56 13.77 -0.85 -1.45
C TYR A 56 14.93 -1.65 -2.03
N THR A 57 14.71 -2.25 -3.20
CA THR A 57 15.74 -3.02 -3.90
C THR A 57 16.01 -2.43 -5.28
N LEU A 58 17.18 -2.73 -5.85
CA LEU A 58 17.47 -2.41 -7.25
C LEU A 58 16.46 -3.09 -8.19
N LEU A 59 15.99 -4.29 -7.83
CA LEU A 59 14.96 -4.98 -8.59
C LEU A 59 13.65 -4.18 -8.59
N ALA A 60 13.23 -3.67 -7.44
CA ALA A 60 12.03 -2.83 -7.32
C ALA A 60 12.12 -1.57 -8.20
N GLU A 61 13.28 -0.91 -8.22
CA GLU A 61 13.52 0.26 -9.06
C GLU A 61 13.42 -0.07 -10.57
N LEU A 62 14.06 -1.16 -10.99
CA LEU A 62 14.06 -1.59 -12.40
C LEU A 62 12.66 -2.04 -12.86
N VAL A 63 12.00 -2.87 -12.05
CA VAL A 63 10.61 -3.31 -12.28
C VAL A 63 9.69 -2.10 -12.36
N GLY A 64 9.79 -1.21 -11.38
CA GLY A 64 8.99 0.00 -11.29
C GLY A 64 9.13 0.93 -12.49
N THR A 65 10.36 1.09 -12.99
CA THR A 65 10.64 1.86 -14.21
C THR A 65 9.91 1.29 -15.42
N GLN A 66 9.79 -0.04 -15.54
CA GLN A 66 9.03 -0.65 -16.63
C GLN A 66 7.53 -0.54 -16.40
N ILE A 67 7.05 -0.74 -15.18
CA ILE A 67 5.62 -0.63 -14.84
C ILE A 67 5.11 0.80 -15.04
N ASN A 68 5.92 1.82 -14.75
CA ASN A 68 5.54 3.23 -14.95
C ASN A 68 5.13 3.52 -16.41
N LYS A 69 5.68 2.79 -17.39
CA LYS A 69 5.30 2.91 -18.81
C LYS A 69 3.91 2.35 -19.12
N LEU A 70 3.38 1.51 -18.23
CA LEU A 70 2.05 0.89 -18.33
C LEU A 70 0.99 1.70 -17.58
N LEU A 71 1.38 2.70 -16.80
CA LEU A 71 0.46 3.55 -16.04
C LEU A 71 -0.10 4.65 -16.93
N LEU A 72 -1.42 4.87 -16.86
CA LEU A 72 -2.07 6.02 -17.51
C LEU A 72 -1.59 7.36 -16.93
N TYR A 73 -1.32 7.36 -15.63
CA TYR A 73 -0.85 8.53 -14.88
C TYR A 73 0.37 8.12 -14.03
N PRO A 74 1.60 8.24 -14.57
CA PRO A 74 2.81 7.82 -13.88
C PRO A 74 3.29 8.83 -12.82
N VAL A 75 2.68 10.02 -12.76
CA VAL A 75 3.07 11.07 -11.81
C VAL A 75 2.58 10.69 -10.42
N HIS A 76 3.54 10.56 -9.50
CA HIS A 76 3.25 10.34 -8.10
C HIS A 76 2.91 11.66 -7.40
N VAL A 77 1.81 11.67 -6.64
CA VAL A 77 1.45 12.76 -5.73
C VAL A 77 1.71 12.27 -4.30
N PRO A 78 2.70 12.84 -3.58
CA PRO A 78 2.99 12.47 -2.21
C PRO A 78 1.80 12.64 -1.27
N LYS A 79 1.54 11.63 -0.44
CA LYS A 79 0.69 11.74 0.75
C LYS A 79 1.55 11.61 1.99
N ILE A 80 1.75 12.71 2.70
CA ILE A 80 2.51 12.72 3.95
C ILE A 80 1.67 12.03 5.02
N LEU A 81 2.17 10.91 5.55
CA LEU A 81 1.41 10.12 6.51
C LEU A 81 1.65 10.62 7.92
N THR A 82 0.59 10.63 8.72
CA THR A 82 0.68 10.75 10.17
C THR A 82 0.85 9.36 10.76
N TRP A 83 1.95 9.13 11.48
CA TRP A 83 2.30 7.83 12.04
C TRP A 83 1.87 7.73 13.51
N GLN A 84 1.17 6.64 13.83
CA GLN A 84 0.75 6.29 15.18
C GLN A 84 1.52 5.06 15.66
N TYR A 85 1.95 5.09 16.92
CA TYR A 85 2.77 4.04 17.53
C TYR A 85 2.17 3.64 18.88
N SER A 86 1.93 2.34 19.07
CA SER A 86 1.72 1.76 20.39
C SER A 86 3.00 1.09 20.83
N VAL A 87 3.61 1.65 21.88
CA VAL A 87 4.85 1.15 22.48
C VAL A 87 4.61 0.22 23.67
N LEU A 88 3.35 -0.14 23.96
CA LEU A 88 3.00 -1.03 25.06
C LEU A 88 3.32 -2.49 24.68
N LYS A 89 4.31 -3.07 25.35
CA LYS A 89 4.64 -4.50 25.21
C LYS A 89 3.46 -5.39 25.64
N PRO A 90 3.30 -6.57 25.02
CA PRO A 90 4.17 -7.16 23.99
C PRO A 90 3.87 -6.67 22.56
N ASN A 91 2.86 -5.82 22.37
CA ASN A 91 2.28 -5.53 21.07
C ASN A 91 2.75 -4.18 20.53
N TYR A 92 3.95 -4.16 19.96
CA TYR A 92 4.39 -3.02 19.15
C TYR A 92 3.51 -2.92 17.91
N ARG A 93 2.64 -1.91 17.88
CA ARG A 93 1.76 -1.63 16.73
C ARG A 93 2.12 -0.30 16.14
N VAL A 94 2.14 -0.24 14.82
CA VAL A 94 2.41 0.99 14.07
C VAL A 94 1.53 0.99 12.83
N PHE A 95 0.93 2.15 12.56
CA PHE A 95 0.25 2.41 11.31
C PHE A 95 0.44 3.87 10.92
N GLY A 96 0.40 4.14 9.62
CA GLY A 96 0.35 5.49 9.07
C GLY A 96 -1.05 5.76 8.58
N TYR A 97 -1.51 7.01 8.65
CA TYR A 97 -2.77 7.41 8.03
C TYR A 97 -2.64 8.73 7.26
N TYR A 98 -3.51 8.87 6.27
CA TYR A 98 -3.74 10.13 5.56
C TYR A 98 -5.22 10.49 5.64
N ALA A 99 -5.53 11.60 6.33
CA ALA A 99 -6.88 12.10 6.50
C ALA A 99 -7.26 13.06 5.35
N TYR A 100 -8.47 12.92 4.83
CA TYR A 100 -9.01 13.80 3.80
C TYR A 100 -10.53 13.80 3.80
N HIS A 101 -11.14 14.85 3.25
CA HIS A 101 -12.57 14.88 3.04
C HIS A 101 -12.95 14.39 1.64
N LYS A 102 -14.03 13.62 1.55
CA LYS A 102 -14.69 13.28 0.28
C LYS A 102 -16.17 13.64 0.39
N GLY A 103 -16.53 14.81 -0.13
CA GLY A 103 -17.84 15.41 0.17
C GLY A 103 -17.89 15.77 1.66
N ASN A 104 -18.97 15.38 2.34
CA ASN A 104 -19.16 15.64 3.78
C ASN A 104 -18.55 14.55 4.67
N CYS A 105 -17.92 13.53 4.10
CA CYS A 105 -17.38 12.40 4.86
C CYS A 105 -15.89 12.60 5.13
N LEU A 106 -15.49 12.46 6.41
CA LEU A 106 -14.08 12.34 6.79
C LEU A 106 -13.59 10.92 6.52
N MET A 107 -12.45 10.84 5.83
CA MET A 107 -11.87 9.59 5.35
C MET A 107 -10.43 9.47 5.83
N PHE A 108 -10.04 8.26 6.20
CA PHE A 108 -8.67 7.93 6.61
C PHE A 108 -8.15 6.79 5.76
N GLU A 109 -7.18 7.05 4.89
CA GLU A 109 -6.43 5.96 4.27
C GLU A 109 -5.42 5.41 5.28
N ILE A 110 -5.50 4.11 5.54
CA ILE A 110 -4.65 3.42 6.51
C ILE A 110 -3.54 2.66 5.78
N TYR A 111 -2.32 2.84 6.27
CA TYR A 111 -1.10 2.29 5.72
C TYR A 111 -0.35 1.48 6.78
N ASN A 112 0.23 0.36 6.35
CA ASN A 112 1.14 -0.44 7.16
C ASN A 112 2.50 0.25 7.31
N ARG A 113 3.34 -0.19 8.26
CA ARG A 113 4.71 0.29 8.50
C ARG A 113 5.64 0.30 7.28
N ASN A 114 5.35 -0.50 6.27
CA ASN A 114 6.08 -0.57 5.01
C ASN A 114 5.44 0.30 3.91
N ASN A 115 4.59 1.26 4.29
CA ASN A 115 3.84 2.17 3.41
C ASN A 115 2.86 1.46 2.44
N LYS A 116 2.58 0.16 2.64
CA LYS A 116 1.55 -0.55 1.86
C LYS A 116 0.17 -0.11 2.34
N TYR A 117 -0.68 0.31 1.41
CA TYR A 117 -2.09 0.60 1.69
C TYR A 117 -2.80 -0.65 2.21
N LEU A 118 -3.58 -0.50 3.27
CA LEU A 118 -4.39 -1.58 3.85
C LEU A 118 -5.86 -1.42 3.46
N TYR A 119 -6.47 -0.31 3.85
CA TYR A 119 -7.89 0.01 3.63
C TYR A 119 -8.14 1.49 3.91
N THR A 120 -9.36 1.95 3.62
CA THR A 120 -9.82 3.28 3.99
C THR A 120 -10.88 3.15 5.08
N LEU A 121 -10.78 3.94 6.15
CA LEU A 121 -11.86 4.12 7.10
C LEU A 121 -12.66 5.35 6.73
N GLN A 122 -13.97 5.25 6.86
CA GLN A 122 -14.90 6.37 6.80
C GLN A 122 -15.56 6.50 8.16
N GLU A 123 -15.58 7.70 8.69
CA GLU A 123 -16.42 8.03 9.85
C GLU A 123 -17.89 8.14 9.41
N ILE A 124 -18.77 7.45 10.11
CA ILE A 124 -20.22 7.52 9.94
C ILE A 124 -20.81 8.27 11.14
N GLU A 125 -22.03 8.77 10.99
CA GLU A 125 -22.83 9.29 12.11
C GLU A 125 -22.86 8.30 13.29
N ASN A 126 -22.83 8.83 14.52
CA ASN A 126 -22.81 8.09 15.80
C ASN A 126 -21.47 7.41 16.17
N GLU A 127 -20.32 7.99 15.82
CA GLU A 127 -18.98 7.48 16.20
C GLU A 127 -18.66 6.08 15.64
N GLU A 128 -19.40 5.63 14.62
CA GLU A 128 -19.18 4.36 13.96
C GLU A 128 -18.23 4.50 12.77
N TRP A 129 -17.50 3.42 12.46
CA TRP A 129 -16.50 3.40 11.39
C TRP A 129 -16.86 2.38 10.32
N GLN A 130 -16.84 2.80 9.05
CA GLN A 130 -16.95 1.90 7.89
C GLN A 130 -15.58 1.61 7.29
N ILE A 131 -15.28 0.33 7.06
CA ILE A 131 -14.11 -0.07 6.27
C ILE A 131 -14.50 -0.05 4.78
N LEU A 132 -13.95 0.92 4.06
CA LEU A 132 -14.03 1.03 2.62
C LEU A 132 -12.83 0.32 1.99
N HIS A 133 -13.15 -0.64 1.11
CA HIS A 133 -12.23 -1.30 0.20
C HIS A 133 -11.04 -2.01 0.88
N SER A 134 -11.28 -3.26 1.28
CA SER A 134 -10.22 -4.22 1.57
C SER A 134 -9.75 -4.85 0.26
N GLY A 135 -8.44 -5.08 0.12
CA GLY A 135 -7.91 -5.81 -1.03
C GLY A 135 -8.49 -7.20 -1.17
N THR A 136 -8.46 -7.71 -2.40
CA THR A 136 -9.13 -8.94 -2.83
C THR A 136 -8.57 -10.23 -2.21
N ASN A 137 -7.97 -10.19 -1.03
CA ASN A 137 -7.66 -11.37 -0.22
C ASN A 137 -7.56 -11.10 1.30
N THR A 138 -7.80 -9.87 1.78
CA THR A 138 -7.57 -9.50 3.20
C THR A 138 -8.83 -9.42 4.07
N MET A 139 -10.03 -9.70 3.56
CA MET A 139 -11.21 -9.77 4.44
C MET A 139 -11.10 -10.86 5.51
N HIS A 140 -10.32 -11.92 5.29
CA HIS A 140 -10.19 -12.99 6.28
C HIS A 140 -9.27 -12.67 7.47
N ASN A 141 -8.50 -11.59 7.43
CA ASN A 141 -7.50 -11.27 8.48
C ASN A 141 -7.47 -9.77 8.82
N ILE A 142 -8.61 -9.09 8.88
CA ILE A 142 -8.64 -7.78 9.56
C ILE A 142 -8.33 -8.06 11.02
N ASN A 143 -7.10 -7.73 11.43
CA ASN A 143 -6.67 -7.87 12.81
C ASN A 143 -7.52 -6.92 13.67
N ARG A 144 -8.47 -7.48 14.40
CA ARG A 144 -9.39 -6.73 15.27
C ARG A 144 -8.65 -5.82 16.22
N GLU A 145 -7.55 -6.30 16.80
CA GLU A 145 -6.77 -5.50 17.74
C GLU A 145 -6.08 -4.31 17.06
N LEU A 146 -5.63 -4.47 15.80
CA LEU A 146 -5.10 -3.36 15.01
C LEU A 146 -6.22 -2.35 14.70
N LEU A 147 -7.42 -2.82 14.36
CA LEU A 147 -8.55 -1.94 14.10
C LEU A 147 -8.95 -1.15 15.35
N GLU A 148 -9.06 -1.80 16.51
CA GLU A 148 -9.33 -1.15 17.80
C GLU A 148 -8.24 -0.12 18.15
N PHE A 149 -6.97 -0.43 17.86
CA PHE A 149 -5.88 0.54 18.04
C PHE A 149 -6.01 1.74 17.10
N ILE A 150 -6.41 1.52 15.84
CA ILE A 150 -6.60 2.61 14.87
C ILE A 150 -7.76 3.50 15.29
N THR A 151 -8.94 2.92 15.53
CA THR A 151 -10.15 3.71 15.86
C THR A 151 -9.96 4.48 17.16
N SER A 152 -9.37 3.87 18.20
CA SER A 152 -9.05 4.60 19.44
C SER A 152 -8.05 5.73 19.21
N SER A 153 -7.04 5.54 18.37
CA SER A 153 -6.04 6.59 18.08
C SER A 153 -6.61 7.76 17.27
N LEU A 154 -7.61 7.50 16.41
CA LEU A 154 -8.25 8.53 15.59
C LEU A 154 -9.30 9.32 16.37
N SER A 155 -10.03 8.68 17.29
CA SER A 155 -11.06 9.33 18.13
C SER A 155 -10.52 10.24 19.24
N ILE A 156 -9.21 10.30 19.49
CA ILE A 156 -8.59 11.11 20.56
C ILE A 156 -8.16 12.51 20.06
N GLN A 157 -8.35 12.84 18.78
CA GLN A 157 -7.83 14.08 18.19
C GLN A 157 -8.72 15.34 18.36
N ASP A 158 -9.65 15.33 19.32
CA ASP A 158 -10.46 16.50 19.71
C ASP A 158 -9.80 17.38 20.80
#